data_AF-A0A7K2QFU9-F1
#
_entry.id   AF-A0A7K2QFU9-F1
#
_cell.length_a   1.000
_cell.length_b   1.000
_cell.length_c   1.000
_cell.angle_alpha   90.00
_cell.angle_beta   90.00
_cell.angle_gamma   90.00
#
_symmetry.space_group_name_H-M   'P 1'
#
loop_
_entity.id
_entity.type
_entity.pdbx_description
1 polymer ?
#
loop_
_entity_poly.entity_id
_entity_poly.type
_entity_poly.pdbx_seq_one_letter_code
_entity_poly.pdbx_strand_id
1 'polypeptide(L)'
;AGALGAYAYLRRRRGAGAGGGSRTTGWGGQPPTTTALPLPELDAKAGALLVETDDAIRTSEEELGFATAQFGEAAVGAFTAAVAFAQSELTAAFRLRQQLDDAYPEDDPTRRRMLDEIVARCAEANRRLDAEAADFDRLRDLERNAPQALAAVEAHVRDLTGRTTTAGATLTALAGRYADSAAAPVASNAEQAGERLLFATSSLGEARAAVDGGDNGRA
;
A
#
# COMPACT_ATOMS: atom_id res chain seq x y z
N ALA A 1 -17.54 -12.81 1.08
CA ALA A 1 -16.88 -12.56 -0.23
C ALA A 1 -17.57 -11.44 -1.04
N GLY A 2 -18.00 -10.33 -0.43
CA GLY A 2 -18.90 -9.36 -1.09
C GLY A 2 -18.51 -7.88 -1.06
N ALA A 3 -17.56 -7.44 -0.23
CA ALA A 3 -17.30 -6.01 -0.03
C ALA A 3 -16.17 -5.44 -0.94
N LEU A 4 -15.18 -6.25 -1.32
CA LEU A 4 -13.97 -5.80 -2.05
C LEU A 4 -14.20 -5.41 -3.52
N GLY A 5 -15.40 -5.65 -4.08
CA GLY A 5 -15.77 -5.14 -5.40
C GLY A 5 -15.90 -3.61 -5.44
N ALA A 6 -16.17 -2.96 -4.30
CA ALA A 6 -16.40 -1.53 -4.23
C ALA A 6 -15.10 -0.71 -4.34
N TYR A 7 -14.02 -1.16 -3.69
CA TYR A 7 -12.75 -0.43 -3.66
C TYR A 7 -12.02 -0.47 -5.02
N ALA A 8 -12.03 -1.62 -5.70
CA ALA A 8 -11.52 -1.72 -7.07
C ALA A 8 -12.36 -0.92 -8.09
N TYR A 9 -13.66 -0.73 -7.84
CA TYR A 9 -14.54 0.08 -8.69
C TYR A 9 -14.21 1.58 -8.61
N LEU A 10 -13.88 2.09 -7.41
CA LEU A 10 -13.45 3.50 -7.23
C LEU A 10 -12.08 3.78 -7.88
N ARG A 11 -11.14 2.83 -7.82
CA ARG A 11 -9.86 2.92 -8.56
C ARG A 11 -10.04 3.00 -10.07
N ARG A 12 -11.01 2.28 -10.65
CA ARG A 12 -11.24 2.26 -12.10
C ARG A 12 -11.80 3.59 -12.63
N ARG A 13 -12.56 4.33 -11.82
CA ARG A 13 -13.12 5.62 -12.25
C ARG A 13 -12.09 6.76 -12.23
N ARG A 14 -11.03 6.64 -11.42
CA ARG A 14 -9.91 7.62 -11.38
C ARG A 14 -8.94 7.48 -12.57
N GLY A 15 -8.85 6.31 -13.21
CA GLY A 15 -7.91 6.05 -14.32
C GLY A 15 -8.45 6.30 -15.75
N ALA A 16 -9.76 6.50 -15.92
CA ALA A 16 -10.39 6.54 -17.25
C ALA A 16 -10.74 7.96 -17.77
N GLY A 17 -10.37 9.02 -17.04
CA GLY A 17 -10.76 10.41 -17.37
C GLY A 17 -9.77 11.22 -18.19
N ALA A 18 -8.59 10.69 -18.53
CA ALA A 18 -7.51 11.44 -19.18
C ALA A 18 -7.02 10.72 -20.45
N GLY A 19 -7.73 10.88 -21.57
CA GLY A 19 -7.24 10.39 -22.86
C GLY A 19 -8.30 10.34 -23.95
N GLY A 20 -8.47 11.44 -24.68
CA GLY A 20 -9.34 11.48 -25.87
C GLY A 20 -9.31 12.83 -26.57
N GLY A 21 -8.19 13.14 -27.22
CA GLY A 21 -7.97 14.40 -27.94
C GLY A 21 -8.72 14.51 -29.28
N SER A 22 -9.33 15.69 -29.45
CA SER A 22 -9.32 16.60 -30.62
C SER A 22 -9.59 16.08 -32.05
N ARG A 23 -10.55 16.75 -32.73
CA ARG A 23 -10.31 17.35 -34.04
C ARG A 23 -11.06 18.67 -34.26
N THR A 24 -10.36 19.56 -34.95
CA THR A 24 -10.53 20.98 -35.33
C THR A 24 -11.85 21.31 -36.06
N THR A 25 -12.36 22.56 -36.12
CA THR A 25 -11.84 23.71 -36.90
C THR A 25 -12.63 25.00 -36.59
N GLY A 26 -11.98 26.19 -36.53
CA GLY A 26 -12.66 27.50 -36.74
C GLY A 26 -12.22 28.70 -35.87
N TRP A 27 -11.25 29.47 -36.38
CA TRP A 27 -10.94 30.91 -36.18
C TRP A 27 -11.47 31.72 -34.96
N GLY A 28 -10.52 32.32 -34.22
CA GLY A 28 -10.68 33.64 -33.58
C GLY A 28 -10.51 33.69 -32.05
N GLY A 29 -9.37 34.22 -31.59
CA GLY A 29 -9.18 34.71 -30.21
C GLY A 29 -8.70 33.65 -29.21
N GLN A 30 -7.49 33.81 -28.70
CA GLN A 30 -6.89 32.94 -27.69
C GLN A 30 -7.11 33.58 -26.29
N PRO A 31 -7.86 32.97 -25.36
CA PRO A 31 -7.85 33.40 -23.96
C PRO A 31 -6.74 32.66 -23.18
N PRO A 32 -6.29 33.25 -22.05
CA PRO A 32 -5.09 32.82 -21.36
C PRO A 32 -5.29 31.51 -20.56
N THR A 33 -4.26 30.65 -20.61
CA THR A 33 -3.78 29.74 -19.54
C THR A 33 -4.79 29.07 -18.59
N THR A 34 -4.94 27.74 -18.72
CA THR A 34 -5.55 26.80 -17.75
C THR A 34 -6.79 27.32 -17.03
N THR A 35 -7.96 27.15 -17.64
CA THR A 35 -9.26 27.51 -17.07
C THR A 35 -9.47 26.80 -15.73
N ALA A 36 -9.33 27.54 -14.62
CA ALA A 36 -9.74 27.05 -13.31
C ALA A 36 -11.24 26.72 -13.33
N LEU A 37 -11.65 25.63 -12.65
CA LEU A 37 -13.05 25.20 -12.60
C LEU A 37 -13.95 26.36 -12.11
N PRO A 38 -15.10 26.62 -12.76
CA PRO A 38 -16.10 27.56 -12.25
C PRO A 38 -16.49 27.25 -10.81
N LEU A 39 -16.82 28.28 -10.02
CA LEU A 39 -17.14 28.13 -8.60
C LEU A 39 -18.24 27.08 -8.32
N PRO A 40 -19.38 27.04 -9.04
CA PRO A 40 -20.40 26.02 -8.82
C PRO A 40 -19.93 24.60 -9.11
N GLU A 41 -19.06 24.42 -10.11
CA GLU A 41 -18.50 23.11 -10.44
C GLU A 41 -17.47 22.66 -9.38
N LEU A 42 -16.67 23.60 -8.87
CA LEU A 42 -15.74 23.33 -7.76
C LEU A 42 -16.51 22.96 -6.48
N ASP A 43 -17.62 23.64 -6.22
CA ASP A 43 -18.48 23.34 -5.07
C ASP A 43 -19.09 21.94 -5.15
N ALA A 44 -19.68 21.60 -6.30
CA ALA A 44 -20.21 20.26 -6.55
C ALA A 44 -19.12 19.17 -6.41
N LYS A 45 -17.91 19.44 -6.91
CA LYS A 45 -16.76 18.54 -6.75
C LYS A 45 -16.36 18.36 -5.28
N ALA A 46 -16.29 19.44 -4.52
CA ALA A 46 -15.97 19.40 -3.10
C ALA A 46 -17.02 18.59 -2.31
N GLY A 47 -18.31 18.80 -2.61
CA GLY A 47 -19.40 18.01 -2.02
C GLY A 47 -19.30 16.52 -2.33
N ALA A 48 -19.04 16.16 -3.59
CA ALA A 48 -18.86 14.77 -3.99
C ALA A 48 -17.65 14.11 -3.30
N LEU A 49 -16.53 14.82 -3.16
CA LEU A 49 -15.33 14.31 -2.49
C LEU A 49 -15.54 14.09 -0.99
N LEU A 50 -16.34 14.92 -0.32
CA LEU A 50 -16.68 14.71 1.09
C LEU A 50 -17.40 13.37 1.29
N VAL A 51 -18.43 13.09 0.49
CA VAL A 51 -19.18 11.83 0.53
C VAL A 51 -18.27 10.65 0.19
N GLU A 52 -17.47 10.76 -0.87
CA GLU A 52 -16.55 9.68 -1.27
C GLU A 52 -15.54 9.37 -0.16
N THR A 53 -15.01 10.39 0.51
CA THR A 53 -14.02 10.22 1.58
C THR A 53 -14.65 9.59 2.82
N ASP A 54 -15.89 9.98 3.16
CA ASP A 54 -16.64 9.38 4.27
C ASP A 54 -16.91 7.88 4.03
N ASP A 55 -17.38 7.53 2.83
CA ASP A 55 -17.59 6.13 2.43
C ASP A 55 -16.29 5.31 2.43
N ALA A 56 -15.18 5.91 1.99
CA ALA A 56 -13.86 5.28 1.98
C ALA A 56 -13.36 5.01 3.41
N ILE A 57 -13.55 5.95 4.34
CA ILE A 57 -13.19 5.77 5.76
C ILE A 57 -14.01 4.65 6.38
N ARG A 58 -15.34 4.65 6.19
CA ARG A 58 -16.22 3.60 6.74
C ARG A 58 -15.80 2.20 6.26
N THR A 59 -15.54 2.08 4.96
CA THR A 59 -15.07 0.83 4.37
C THR A 59 -13.70 0.42 4.94
N SER A 60 -12.81 1.39 5.13
CA SER A 60 -11.47 1.14 5.71
C SER A 60 -11.56 0.68 7.17
N GLU A 61 -12.48 1.21 7.96
CA GLU A 61 -12.71 0.77 9.35
C GLU A 61 -13.20 -0.68 9.42
N GLU A 62 -14.15 -1.06 8.57
CA GLU A 62 -14.64 -2.43 8.48
C GLU A 62 -13.50 -3.41 8.12
N GLU A 63 -12.71 -3.06 7.11
CA GLU A 63 -11.56 -3.87 6.67
C GLU A 63 -10.47 -3.96 7.74
N LEU A 64 -10.20 -2.87 8.47
CA LEU A 64 -9.26 -2.87 9.59
C LEU A 64 -9.71 -3.85 10.68
N GLY A 65 -11.00 -3.92 11.00
CA GLY A 65 -11.53 -4.89 11.96
C GLY A 65 -11.23 -6.35 11.58
N PHE A 66 -11.43 -6.70 10.30
CA PHE A 66 -11.09 -8.04 9.79
C PHE A 66 -9.60 -8.31 9.79
N ALA A 67 -8.81 -7.30 9.42
CA ALA A 67 -7.36 -7.38 9.39
C ALA A 67 -6.76 -7.63 10.76
N THR A 68 -7.18 -6.86 11.77
CA THR A 68 -6.74 -7.00 13.14
C THR A 68 -7.01 -8.41 13.66
N ALA A 69 -8.18 -8.97 13.36
CA ALA A 69 -8.54 -10.31 13.80
C ALA A 69 -7.66 -11.42 13.18
N GLN A 70 -7.18 -11.22 11.96
CA GLN A 70 -6.39 -12.22 11.22
C GLN A 70 -4.89 -12.10 11.46
N PHE A 71 -4.36 -10.87 11.45
CA PHE A 71 -2.92 -10.61 11.47
C PHE A 71 -2.42 -9.99 12.79
N GLY A 72 -3.34 -9.58 13.67
CA GLY A 72 -3.02 -8.93 14.94
C GLY A 72 -2.74 -7.42 14.81
N GLU A 73 -2.83 -6.73 15.96
CA GLU A 73 -2.71 -5.26 16.06
C GLU A 73 -1.37 -4.71 15.52
N ALA A 74 -0.28 -5.42 15.75
CA ALA A 74 1.06 -4.96 15.33
C ALA A 74 1.19 -4.91 13.80
N ALA A 75 0.54 -5.83 13.09
CA ALA A 75 0.62 -5.91 11.63
C ALA A 75 -0.18 -4.81 10.93
N VAL A 76 -1.21 -4.27 11.58
CA VAL A 76 -2.16 -3.30 10.98
C VAL A 76 -1.93 -1.85 11.41
N GLY A 77 -0.95 -1.59 12.27
CA GLY A 77 -0.75 -0.29 12.91
C GLY A 77 -0.61 0.90 11.94
N ALA A 78 0.02 0.70 10.78
CA ALA A 78 0.15 1.74 9.76
C ALA A 78 -1.21 2.14 9.16
N PHE A 79 -2.07 1.15 8.89
CA PHE A 79 -3.42 1.38 8.39
C PHE A 79 -4.32 2.02 9.43
N THR A 80 -4.24 1.58 10.70
CA THR A 80 -4.93 2.24 11.82
C THR A 80 -4.58 3.73 11.89
N ALA A 81 -3.30 4.08 11.73
CA ALA A 81 -2.87 5.47 11.71
C ALA A 81 -3.37 6.24 10.48
N ALA A 82 -3.45 5.59 9.31
CA ALA A 82 -3.99 6.21 8.10
C ALA A 82 -5.51 6.48 8.20
N VAL A 83 -6.28 5.56 8.77
CA VAL A 83 -7.72 5.75 9.04
C VAL A 83 -7.93 6.92 9.99
N ALA A 84 -7.19 6.96 11.11
CA ALA A 84 -7.27 8.07 12.07
C ALA A 84 -6.90 9.42 11.43
N PHE A 85 -5.88 9.44 10.58
CA PHE A 85 -5.51 10.64 9.82
C PHE A 85 -6.64 11.07 8.88
N ALA A 86 -7.20 10.15 8.09
CA ALA A 86 -8.28 10.45 7.16
C ALA A 86 -9.53 11.00 7.87
N GLN A 87 -9.90 10.44 9.02
CA GLN A 87 -10.97 10.97 9.88
C GLN A 87 -10.70 12.42 10.31
N SER A 88 -9.46 12.72 10.69
CA SER A 88 -9.08 14.08 11.11
C SER A 88 -9.20 15.10 9.97
N GLU A 89 -8.78 14.73 8.76
CA GLU A 89 -8.88 15.56 7.57
C GLU A 89 -10.33 15.75 7.12
N LEU A 90 -11.14 14.67 7.13
CA LEU A 90 -12.56 14.75 6.82
C LEU A 90 -13.30 15.65 7.81
N THR A 91 -12.96 15.56 9.11
CA THR A 91 -13.53 16.45 10.14
C THR A 91 -13.18 17.92 9.86
N ALA A 92 -11.92 18.21 9.48
CA ALA A 92 -11.52 19.57 9.12
C ALA A 92 -12.24 20.07 7.85
N ALA A 93 -12.40 19.21 6.85
CA ALA A 93 -13.13 19.52 5.62
C ALA A 93 -14.62 19.81 5.88
N PHE A 94 -15.27 19.06 6.78
CA PHE A 94 -16.65 19.34 7.18
C PHE A 94 -16.82 20.65 7.93
N ARG A 95 -15.82 21.07 8.74
CA ARG A 95 -15.86 22.40 9.37
C ARG A 95 -15.85 23.53 8.33
N LEU A 96 -15.04 23.40 7.29
CA LEU A 96 -15.02 24.37 6.17
C LEU A 96 -16.34 24.36 5.42
N ARG A 97 -16.91 23.17 5.16
CA ARG A 97 -18.23 23.04 4.54
C ARG A 97 -19.32 23.70 5.36
N GLN A 98 -19.33 23.49 6.68
CA GLN A 98 -20.29 24.10 7.59
C GLN A 98 -20.21 25.64 7.56
N GLN A 99 -19.00 26.20 7.47
CA GLN A 99 -18.83 27.64 7.35
C GLN A 99 -19.36 28.17 6.01
N LEU A 100 -19.04 27.51 4.90
CA LEU A 100 -19.56 27.88 3.57
C LEU A 100 -21.09 27.84 3.46
N ASP A 101 -21.72 26.97 4.24
CA ASP A 101 -23.17 26.75 4.24
C ASP A 101 -23.89 27.59 5.32
N ASP A 102 -23.18 28.48 6.02
CA ASP A 102 -23.76 29.32 7.06
C ASP A 102 -24.59 30.51 6.48
N ALA A 103 -25.14 31.34 7.37
CA ALA A 103 -26.01 32.45 6.97
C ALA A 103 -25.25 33.67 6.39
N TYR A 104 -23.91 33.67 6.44
CA TYR A 104 -23.01 34.78 6.12
C TYR A 104 -22.09 34.41 4.94
N PRO A 105 -22.55 34.58 3.70
CA PRO A 105 -21.80 34.13 2.54
C PRO A 105 -20.48 34.89 2.39
N GLU A 106 -19.41 34.16 2.11
CA GLU A 106 -18.12 34.72 1.76
C GLU A 106 -18.11 35.34 0.36
N ASP A 107 -17.11 36.19 0.12
CA ASP A 107 -16.78 36.64 -1.22
C ASP A 107 -16.22 35.50 -2.10
N ASP A 108 -16.33 35.65 -3.41
CA ASP A 108 -15.95 34.62 -4.38
C ASP A 108 -14.49 34.13 -4.23
N PRO A 109 -13.48 35.00 -4.01
CA PRO A 109 -12.10 34.56 -3.78
C PRO A 109 -11.94 33.72 -2.50
N THR A 110 -12.60 34.08 -1.41
CA THR A 110 -12.53 33.34 -0.15
C THR A 110 -13.27 32.01 -0.27
N ARG A 111 -14.47 32.01 -0.84
CA ARG A 111 -15.23 30.78 -1.14
C ARG A 111 -14.41 29.80 -1.97
N ARG A 112 -13.72 30.29 -3.03
CA ARG A 112 -12.82 29.44 -3.83
C ARG A 112 -11.73 28.79 -3.00
N ARG A 113 -11.02 29.57 -2.17
CA ARG A 113 -9.94 29.05 -1.32
C ARG A 113 -10.43 27.95 -0.38
N MET A 114 -11.59 28.16 0.25
CA MET A 114 -12.17 27.18 1.17
C MET A 114 -12.58 25.89 0.45
N LEU A 115 -13.17 26.01 -0.74
CA LEU A 115 -13.52 24.84 -1.56
C LEU A 115 -12.28 24.08 -2.05
N ASP A 116 -11.25 24.79 -2.50
CA ASP A 116 -9.96 24.18 -2.87
C ASP A 116 -9.32 23.47 -1.67
N GLU A 117 -9.44 24.03 -0.46
CA GLU A 117 -8.97 23.40 0.77
C GLU A 117 -9.76 22.12 1.11
N ILE A 118 -11.10 22.12 1.00
CA ILE A 118 -11.91 20.90 1.17
C ILE A 118 -11.45 19.82 0.18
N VAL A 119 -11.27 20.18 -1.09
CA VAL A 119 -10.79 19.25 -2.12
C VAL A 119 -9.40 18.70 -1.76
N ALA A 120 -8.48 19.55 -1.30
CA ALA A 120 -7.14 19.14 -0.92
C ALA A 120 -7.13 18.17 0.27
N ARG A 121 -7.92 18.45 1.31
CA ARG A 121 -8.03 17.60 2.51
C ARG A 121 -8.62 16.24 2.19
N CYS A 122 -9.72 16.20 1.44
CA CYS A 122 -10.32 14.94 0.98
C CYS A 122 -9.37 14.16 0.06
N ALA A 123 -8.65 14.84 -0.85
CA ALA A 123 -7.68 14.18 -1.72
C ALA A 123 -6.52 13.57 -0.92
N GLU A 124 -6.03 14.27 0.10
CA GLU A 124 -4.94 13.80 0.95
C GLU A 124 -5.36 12.62 1.83
N ALA A 125 -6.56 12.69 2.43
CA ALA A 125 -7.15 11.57 3.17
C ALA A 125 -7.23 10.31 2.31
N ASN A 126 -7.84 10.41 1.12
CA ASN A 126 -7.96 9.28 0.19
C ASN A 126 -6.60 8.76 -0.28
N ARG A 127 -5.65 9.65 -0.60
CA ARG A 127 -4.29 9.25 -1.02
C ARG A 127 -3.60 8.40 0.05
N ARG A 128 -3.75 8.77 1.32
CA ARG A 128 -3.13 8.05 2.43
C ARG A 128 -3.80 6.69 2.67
N LEU A 129 -5.13 6.63 2.60
CA LEU A 129 -5.86 5.36 2.64
C LEU A 129 -5.44 4.43 1.49
N ASP A 130 -5.32 4.97 0.28
CA ASP A 130 -4.90 4.22 -0.92
C ASP A 130 -3.47 3.67 -0.83
N ALA A 131 -2.56 4.40 -0.18
CA ALA A 131 -1.18 3.95 0.02
C ALA A 131 -1.10 2.70 0.90
N GLU A 132 -1.91 2.64 1.96
CA GLU A 132 -1.92 1.51 2.89
C GLU A 132 -2.79 0.34 2.40
N ALA A 133 -3.82 0.60 1.60
CA ALA A 133 -4.65 -0.47 1.02
C ALA A 133 -3.84 -1.42 0.11
N ALA A 134 -2.81 -0.91 -0.57
CA ALA A 134 -1.90 -1.73 -1.35
C ALA A 134 -1.15 -2.78 -0.52
N ASP A 135 -0.88 -2.49 0.76
CA ASP A 135 -0.18 -3.40 1.66
C ASP A 135 -1.10 -4.52 2.12
N PHE A 136 -2.39 -4.22 2.31
CA PHE A 136 -3.44 -5.20 2.55
C PHE A 136 -3.66 -6.15 1.39
N ASP A 137 -3.67 -5.63 0.16
CA ASP A 137 -3.76 -6.47 -1.04
C ASP A 137 -2.58 -7.45 -1.10
N ARG A 138 -1.37 -7.01 -0.72
CA ARG A 138 -0.18 -7.87 -0.63
C ARG A 138 -0.31 -8.96 0.43
N LEU A 139 -0.82 -8.64 1.64
CA LEU A 139 -1.05 -9.63 2.70
C LEU A 139 -2.07 -10.69 2.27
N ARG A 140 -3.14 -10.28 1.60
CA ARG A 140 -4.15 -11.21 1.05
C ARG A 140 -3.62 -12.07 -0.08
N ASP A 141 -2.79 -11.50 -0.95
CA ASP A 141 -2.15 -12.27 -2.00
C ASP A 141 -1.18 -13.30 -1.43
N LEU A 142 -0.48 -12.98 -0.33
CA LEU A 142 0.36 -13.94 0.37
C LEU A 142 -0.47 -15.07 0.99
N GLU A 143 -1.58 -14.76 1.66
CA GLU A 143 -2.49 -15.77 2.24
C GLU A 143 -3.05 -16.72 1.16
N ARG A 144 -3.53 -16.17 0.03
CA ARG A 144 -4.08 -16.97 -1.08
C ARG A 144 -3.02 -17.86 -1.73
N ASN A 145 -1.79 -17.40 -1.77
CA ASN A 145 -0.68 -18.07 -2.43
C ASN A 145 0.30 -18.71 -1.43
N ALA A 146 -0.07 -18.84 -0.15
CA ALA A 146 0.84 -19.31 0.90
C ALA A 146 1.47 -20.68 0.56
N PRO A 147 0.72 -21.68 0.04
CA PRO A 147 1.33 -22.94 -0.39
C PRO A 147 2.38 -22.77 -1.50
N GLN A 148 2.12 -21.91 -2.49
CA GLN A 148 3.01 -21.68 -3.63
C GLN A 148 4.24 -20.86 -3.20
N ALA A 149 4.05 -19.84 -2.37
CA ALA A 149 5.12 -19.04 -1.78
C ALA A 149 6.05 -19.91 -0.92
N LEU A 150 5.46 -20.76 -0.07
CA LEU A 150 6.20 -21.72 0.75
C LEU A 150 7.04 -22.67 -0.11
N ALA A 151 6.44 -23.27 -1.14
CA ALA A 151 7.16 -24.15 -2.06
C ALA A 151 8.33 -23.45 -2.79
N ALA A 152 8.17 -22.17 -3.14
CA ALA A 152 9.22 -21.38 -3.77
C ALA A 152 10.40 -21.10 -2.82
N VAL A 153 10.11 -20.76 -1.56
CA VAL A 153 11.16 -20.54 -0.53
C VAL A 153 11.87 -21.86 -0.18
N GLU A 154 11.13 -22.96 -0.03
CA GLU A 154 11.71 -24.30 0.15
C GLU A 154 12.68 -24.68 -0.98
N ALA A 155 12.34 -24.36 -2.23
CA ALA A 155 13.22 -24.57 -3.38
C ALA A 155 14.49 -23.70 -3.30
N HIS A 156 14.38 -22.44 -2.91
CA HIS A 156 15.51 -21.54 -2.72
C HIS A 156 16.45 -22.00 -1.60
N VAL A 157 15.90 -22.44 -0.46
CA VAL A 157 16.72 -22.97 0.65
C VAL A 157 17.48 -24.22 0.23
N ARG A 158 16.87 -25.11 -0.56
CA ARG A 158 17.57 -26.28 -1.13
C ARG A 158 18.72 -25.87 -2.06
N ASP A 159 18.51 -24.92 -2.96
CA ASP A 159 19.57 -24.39 -3.84
C ASP A 159 20.73 -23.78 -3.03
N LEU A 160 20.41 -22.88 -2.09
CA LEU A 160 21.40 -22.21 -1.25
C LEU A 160 22.18 -23.18 -0.36
N THR A 161 21.54 -24.27 0.10
CA THR A 161 22.22 -25.34 0.85
C THR A 161 23.29 -26.02 -0.01
N GLY A 162 22.97 -26.34 -1.27
CA GLY A 162 23.94 -26.90 -2.22
C GLY A 162 25.11 -25.94 -2.52
N ARG A 163 24.80 -24.65 -2.70
CA ARG A 163 25.80 -23.60 -2.92
C ARG A 163 26.70 -23.38 -1.70
N THR A 164 26.14 -23.40 -0.49
CA THR A 164 26.88 -23.26 0.77
C THR A 164 27.84 -24.43 0.98
N THR A 165 27.39 -25.65 0.70
CA THR A 165 28.24 -26.86 0.71
C THR A 165 29.41 -26.72 -0.26
N THR A 166 29.14 -26.26 -1.48
CA THR A 166 30.17 -26.03 -2.52
C THR A 166 31.17 -24.94 -2.10
N ALA A 167 30.68 -23.85 -1.50
CA ALA A 167 31.51 -22.77 -0.99
C ALA A 167 32.42 -23.24 0.15
N GLY A 168 31.89 -24.04 1.09
CA GLY A 168 32.67 -24.66 2.16
C GLY A 168 33.81 -25.52 1.61
N ALA A 169 33.51 -26.42 0.67
CA ALA A 169 34.53 -27.25 0.01
C ALA A 169 35.61 -26.41 -0.71
N THR A 170 35.20 -25.32 -1.35
CA THR A 170 36.12 -24.39 -2.02
C THR A 170 37.04 -23.70 -1.01
N LEU A 171 36.51 -23.22 0.11
CA LEU A 171 37.29 -22.59 1.18
C LEU A 171 38.30 -23.57 1.79
N THR A 172 37.89 -24.83 2.04
CA THR A 172 38.81 -25.88 2.52
C THR A 172 39.95 -26.14 1.52
N ALA A 173 39.64 -26.20 0.23
CA ALA A 173 40.65 -26.41 -0.80
C ALA A 173 41.64 -25.22 -0.90
N LEU A 174 41.17 -23.99 -0.71
CA LEU A 174 42.02 -22.79 -0.68
C LEU A 174 42.94 -22.77 0.53
N ALA A 175 42.42 -23.13 1.72
CA ALA A 175 43.22 -23.23 2.95
C ALA A 175 44.36 -24.25 2.83
N GLY A 176 44.19 -25.32 2.05
CA GLY A 176 45.26 -26.28 1.77
C GLY A 176 46.34 -25.81 0.78
N ARG A 177 46.11 -24.71 0.05
CA ARG A 177 47.00 -24.23 -1.03
C ARG A 177 47.64 -22.88 -0.76
N TYR A 178 47.01 -22.05 0.06
CA TYR A 178 47.42 -20.68 0.35
C TYR A 178 47.59 -20.47 1.85
N ALA A 179 48.30 -19.40 2.22
CA ALA A 179 48.40 -18.99 3.61
C ALA A 179 47.02 -18.58 4.16
N ASP A 180 46.77 -18.84 5.44
CA ASP A 180 45.49 -18.57 6.11
C ASP A 180 45.01 -17.12 5.94
N SER A 181 45.94 -16.16 5.90
CA SER A 181 45.65 -14.73 5.69
C SER A 181 44.94 -14.43 4.36
N ALA A 182 45.08 -15.29 3.35
CA ALA A 182 44.44 -15.11 2.05
C ALA A 182 42.92 -15.36 2.09
N ALA A 183 42.44 -16.22 2.99
CA ALA A 183 41.02 -16.56 3.12
C ALA A 183 40.40 -16.06 4.43
N ALA A 184 41.19 -15.51 5.37
CA ALA A 184 40.74 -15.06 6.68
C ALA A 184 39.47 -14.20 6.68
N PRO A 185 39.25 -13.23 5.74
CA PRO A 185 38.04 -12.40 5.75
C PRO A 185 36.73 -13.17 5.47
N VAL A 186 36.82 -14.37 4.89
CA VAL A 186 35.65 -15.16 4.45
C VAL A 186 35.60 -16.56 5.05
N ALA A 187 36.55 -16.89 5.94
CA ALA A 187 36.74 -18.24 6.45
C ALA A 187 35.50 -18.82 7.16
N SER A 188 34.73 -17.97 7.86
CA SER A 188 33.51 -18.37 8.58
C SER A 188 32.21 -18.17 7.80
N ASN A 189 32.27 -17.65 6.57
CA ASN A 189 31.06 -17.28 5.83
C ASN A 189 30.18 -18.49 5.49
N ALA A 190 30.80 -19.64 5.15
CA ALA A 190 30.06 -20.86 4.84
C ALA A 190 29.37 -21.44 6.09
N GLU A 191 30.02 -21.37 7.24
CA GLU A 191 29.45 -21.79 8.53
C GLU A 191 28.26 -20.91 8.92
N GLN A 192 28.44 -19.59 8.92
CA GLN A 192 27.35 -18.65 9.21
C GLN A 192 26.18 -18.77 8.22
N ALA A 193 26.46 -19.05 6.95
CA ALA A 193 25.41 -19.33 5.96
C ALA A 193 24.65 -20.62 6.31
N GLY A 194 25.35 -21.67 6.76
CA GLY A 194 24.75 -22.90 7.26
C GLY A 194 23.83 -22.67 8.45
N GLU A 195 24.26 -21.89 9.44
CA GLU A 195 23.44 -21.53 10.61
C GLU A 195 22.16 -20.79 10.21
N ARG A 196 22.27 -19.81 9.29
CA ARG A 196 21.11 -19.07 8.77
C ARG A 196 20.15 -19.97 7.98
N LEU A 197 20.68 -20.93 7.22
CA LEU A 197 19.87 -21.90 6.48
C LEU A 197 19.17 -22.90 7.40
N LEU A 198 19.80 -23.30 8.51
CA LEU A 198 19.17 -24.12 9.54
C LEU A 198 17.99 -23.38 10.17
N PHE A 199 18.19 -22.12 10.58
CA PHE A 199 17.10 -21.29 11.09
C PHE A 199 15.94 -21.18 10.09
N ALA A 200 16.26 -20.86 8.82
CA ALA A 200 15.24 -20.76 7.77
C ALA A 200 14.48 -22.09 7.58
N THR A 201 15.16 -23.23 7.66
CA THR A 201 14.53 -24.55 7.54
C THR A 201 13.58 -24.83 8.70
N SER A 202 13.95 -24.46 9.93
CA SER A 202 13.06 -24.57 11.10
C SER A 202 11.81 -23.71 10.93
N SER A 203 11.97 -22.44 10.52
CA SER A 203 10.84 -21.56 10.26
C SER A 203 9.92 -22.06 9.14
N LEU A 204 10.49 -22.64 8.07
CA LEU A 204 9.71 -23.27 6.99
C LEU A 204 8.89 -24.47 7.49
N GLY A 205 9.40 -25.23 8.46
CA GLY A 205 8.64 -26.31 9.10
C GLY A 205 7.42 -25.80 9.86
N GLU A 206 7.56 -24.69 10.58
CA GLU A 206 6.43 -24.03 11.26
C GLU A 206 5.41 -23.49 10.26
N ALA A 207 5.87 -22.81 9.20
CA ALA A 207 5.02 -22.31 8.13
C ALA A 207 4.26 -23.45 7.42
N ARG A 208 4.91 -24.59 7.17
CA ARG A 208 4.28 -25.80 6.61
C ARG A 208 3.14 -26.30 7.50
N ALA A 209 3.38 -26.40 8.81
CA ALA A 209 2.37 -26.83 9.75
C ALA A 209 1.17 -25.87 9.81
N ALA A 210 1.42 -24.56 9.68
CA ALA A 210 0.36 -23.55 9.61
C ALA A 210 -0.48 -23.70 8.33
N VAL A 211 0.16 -23.82 7.15
CA VAL A 211 -0.55 -24.07 5.87
C VAL A 211 -1.37 -25.36 5.91
N ASP A 212 -0.78 -26.46 6.38
CA ASP A 212 -1.47 -27.76 6.47
C ASP A 212 -2.64 -27.71 7.49
N GLY A 213 -2.55 -26.83 8.49
CA GLY A 213 -3.62 -26.53 9.46
C GLY A 213 -4.67 -25.52 8.96
N GLY A 214 -4.49 -24.94 7.76
CA GLY A 214 -5.39 -23.92 7.19
C GLY A 214 -5.19 -22.51 7.75
N ASP A 215 -4.15 -22.28 8.55
CA ASP A 215 -3.77 -20.97 9.10
C ASP A 215 -2.77 -20.26 8.17
N ASN A 216 -3.21 -20.00 6.94
CA ASN A 216 -2.37 -19.41 5.90
C ASN A 216 -1.91 -17.97 6.22
N GLY A 217 -2.61 -17.28 7.11
CA GLY A 217 -2.23 -15.93 7.56
C GLY A 217 -1.04 -15.95 8.53
N ARG A 218 -0.82 -17.06 9.22
CA ARG A 218 0.30 -17.28 10.13
C ARG A 218 1.56 -17.83 9.45
N ALA A 219 1.38 -18.55 8.34
CA ALA A 219 2.45 -19.19 7.56
C ALA A 219 3.38 -18.17 6.88
#